data_AF-M7NQM5-F1
#
_entry.id   AF-M7NQM5-F1
#
_cell.length_a   1.000
_cell.length_b   1.000
_cell.length_c   1.000
_cell.angle_alpha   90.00
_cell.angle_beta   90.00
_cell.angle_gamma   90.00
#
_symmetry.space_group_name_H-M   'P 1'
#
loop_
_entity.id
_entity.type
_entity.pdbx_description
1 polymer ?
#
loop_
_entity_poly.entity_id
_entity_poly.type
_entity_poly.pdbx_seq_one_letter_code
_entity_poly.pdbx_strand_id
1 'polypeptide(L)'
;MDFTSFFVLNGKVGVVPSLSGSYLASLVYPSRLIIRSTTSLSIKRVINLDPEFCQRILFLKWCYIEGSDKILVADDKNAKAWIMEDEKWELNISDGYGIKNIQWSQNGSEILVWTDFMLKLTVWSLSKDSGSTIHYPKFFSKGYDYRPTSTHFVLITRPASHDFISIFDYSFNPWRLFKKWCLPTMDAQGCSWSQDGKWLAVWESPMEYKILLYTPNGYLLQQYSAYDIGLGIKTVQWNPPTGKFIAVGSFDGKVRFLDSFTSNSVIEITHAATIKFDGVTVWREIMSSMLIPKYEIVPQPVSLPFVRPNMEDPSSFLGVGILSFNRDGTLVATRNDNMPTILWIWSLSDLTPIAILIYCNPIKVVKWCPFNPFLLSLVCSGESKISNCVYLWNYQWDEPRAFSIPKYDFNVRWLRWLEKPQNIDNLERTGIVIGDKEEFVIGYIIDDNVKNIIN
;
A
#
# COMPACT_ATOMS: atom_id res chain seq x y z
N MET A 1 -17.89 -0.26 16.24
CA MET A 1 -17.06 0.85 15.72
C MET A 1 -17.91 2.11 15.85
N ASP A 2 -17.38 3.13 16.49
CA ASP A 2 -18.02 4.44 16.58
C ASP A 2 -17.61 5.28 15.38
N PHE A 3 -18.58 5.75 14.60
CA PHE A 3 -18.33 6.66 13.48
C PHE A 3 -18.55 8.10 13.91
N THR A 4 -17.66 8.99 13.46
CA THR A 4 -17.82 10.44 13.60
C THR A 4 -18.93 10.96 12.69
N SER A 5 -19.20 12.27 12.75
CA SER A 5 -19.92 12.94 11.66
C SER A 5 -19.19 12.79 10.33
N PHE A 6 -19.95 12.90 9.25
CA PHE A 6 -19.42 12.95 7.88
C PHE A 6 -18.83 14.33 7.60
N PHE A 7 -17.70 14.35 6.90
CA PHE A 7 -16.99 15.56 6.52
C PHE A 7 -16.90 15.65 5.01
N VAL A 8 -17.19 16.83 4.46
CA VAL A 8 -17.10 17.10 3.02
C VAL A 8 -15.64 17.07 2.55
N LEU A 9 -15.41 16.53 1.36
CA LEU A 9 -14.13 16.52 0.67
C LEU A 9 -14.31 16.77 -0.85
N ASN A 10 -13.22 17.16 -1.50
CA ASN A 10 -13.09 17.18 -2.94
C ASN A 10 -12.41 15.88 -3.41
N GLY A 11 -13.14 15.06 -4.15
CA GLY A 11 -12.93 13.63 -4.38
C GLY A 11 -11.66 13.14 -5.05
N LYS A 12 -10.74 14.02 -5.46
CA LYS A 12 -9.63 13.63 -6.33
C LYS A 12 -8.56 12.82 -5.62
N VAL A 13 -8.21 13.18 -4.37
CA VAL A 13 -7.09 12.56 -3.63
C VAL A 13 -7.54 11.85 -2.34
N GLY A 14 -8.76 12.12 -1.87
CA GLY A 14 -9.27 11.66 -0.59
C GLY A 14 -8.59 12.37 0.59
N VAL A 15 -8.63 11.76 1.77
CA VAL A 15 -8.00 12.27 2.99
C VAL A 15 -6.69 11.55 3.25
N VAL A 16 -5.68 12.30 3.68
CA VAL A 16 -4.35 11.76 3.99
C VAL A 16 -4.05 11.98 5.48
N PRO A 17 -3.94 10.90 6.28
CA PRO A 17 -3.47 11.01 7.65
C PRO A 17 -1.97 11.33 7.70
N SER A 18 -1.56 12.14 8.68
CA SER A 18 -0.14 12.38 8.95
C SER A 18 0.50 11.14 9.58
N LEU A 19 1.80 10.96 9.36
CA LEU A 19 2.56 9.89 10.02
C LEU A 19 2.68 10.07 11.53
N SER A 20 2.61 11.32 12.00
CA SER A 20 2.48 11.62 13.43
C SER A 20 1.18 11.04 14.02
N GLY A 21 0.18 10.74 13.18
CA GLY A 21 -1.13 10.30 13.60
C GLY A 21 -2.00 11.42 14.19
N SER A 22 -1.50 12.65 14.24
CA SER A 22 -2.15 13.79 14.89
C SER A 22 -3.07 14.58 13.96
N TYR A 23 -2.85 14.49 12.65
CA TYR A 23 -3.51 15.35 11.67
C TYR A 23 -4.11 14.57 10.50
N LEU A 24 -5.19 15.14 9.94
CA LEU A 24 -5.79 14.74 8.67
C LEU A 24 -5.76 15.93 7.73
N ALA A 25 -5.32 15.70 6.49
CA ALA A 25 -5.39 16.68 5.43
C ALA A 25 -6.47 16.29 4.42
N SER A 26 -7.34 17.25 4.09
CA SER A 26 -8.36 17.09 3.06
C SER A 26 -8.51 18.35 2.21
N LEU A 27 -8.85 18.17 0.95
CA LEU A 27 -9.24 19.27 0.06
C LEU A 27 -10.75 19.49 0.17
N VAL A 28 -11.19 20.73 0.28
CA VAL A 28 -12.60 21.10 0.43
C VAL A 28 -12.94 22.25 -0.51
N TYR A 29 -14.13 22.19 -1.11
CA TYR A 29 -14.66 23.23 -1.98
C TYR A 29 -14.77 24.60 -1.25
N PRO A 30 -14.54 25.74 -1.93
CA PRO A 30 -14.16 25.88 -3.34
C PRO A 30 -12.67 25.62 -3.62
N SER A 31 -11.77 26.01 -2.72
CA SER A 31 -10.33 25.90 -2.96
C SER A 31 -9.52 25.93 -1.65
N ARG A 32 -9.85 25.04 -0.71
CA ARG A 32 -9.21 25.02 0.61
C ARG A 32 -8.55 23.68 0.89
N LEU A 33 -7.30 23.71 1.35
CA LEU A 33 -6.69 22.60 2.06
C LEU A 33 -6.97 22.78 3.56
N ILE A 34 -7.70 21.83 4.14
CA ILE A 34 -8.07 21.83 5.56
C ILE A 34 -7.23 20.79 6.27
N ILE A 35 -6.58 21.21 7.35
CA ILE A 35 -5.85 20.33 8.26
C ILE A 35 -6.63 20.25 9.57
N ARG A 36 -7.03 19.04 9.96
CA ARG A 36 -7.81 18.75 11.17
C ARG A 36 -7.01 17.92 12.15
N SER A 37 -7.29 18.06 13.45
CA SER A 37 -6.84 17.12 14.46
C SER A 37 -7.61 15.79 14.31
N THR A 38 -6.91 14.67 14.36
CA THR A 38 -7.52 13.32 14.42
C THR A 38 -8.32 13.13 15.71
N THR A 39 -7.79 13.57 16.85
CA THR A 39 -8.40 13.38 18.17
C THR A 39 -9.65 14.24 18.40
N SER A 40 -9.51 15.56 18.23
CA SER A 40 -10.59 16.53 18.53
C SER A 40 -11.47 16.86 17.33
N LEU A 41 -11.08 16.44 16.12
CA LEU A 41 -11.74 16.75 14.84
C LEU A 41 -11.79 18.25 14.48
N SER A 42 -11.23 19.10 15.34
CA SER A 42 -11.14 20.54 15.17
C SER A 42 -10.20 20.91 14.01
N ILE A 43 -10.54 21.98 13.30
CA ILE A 43 -9.70 22.54 12.24
C ILE A 43 -8.50 23.22 12.91
N LYS A 44 -7.29 22.82 12.52
CA LYS A 44 -6.02 23.36 13.04
C LYS A 44 -5.39 24.36 12.09
N ARG A 45 -5.57 24.17 10.78
CA ARG A 45 -5.10 25.13 9.76
C ARG A 45 -5.98 25.07 8.52
N VAL A 46 -6.16 26.23 7.89
CA VAL A 46 -6.82 26.38 6.59
C VAL A 46 -5.85 27.09 5.66
N ILE A 47 -5.53 26.45 4.55
CA ILE A 47 -4.70 27.02 3.49
C ILE A 47 -5.60 27.30 2.30
N ASN A 48 -5.71 28.57 1.93
CA ASN A 48 -6.45 29.00 0.74
C ASN A 48 -5.58 28.73 -0.49
N LEU A 49 -6.16 28.01 -1.45
CA LEU A 49 -5.52 27.65 -2.70
C LEU A 49 -6.16 28.44 -3.84
N ASP A 50 -5.37 28.65 -4.87
CA ASP A 50 -5.91 29.11 -6.15
C ASP A 50 -6.97 28.10 -6.65
N PRO A 51 -8.15 28.55 -7.12
CA PRO A 51 -9.21 27.66 -7.58
C PRO A 51 -8.82 26.76 -8.76
N GLU A 52 -8.04 27.27 -9.73
CA GLU A 52 -7.61 26.47 -10.88
C GLU A 52 -6.63 25.39 -10.45
N PHE A 53 -5.66 25.74 -9.60
CA PHE A 53 -4.76 24.79 -8.98
C PHE A 53 -5.52 23.72 -8.20
N CYS A 54 -6.44 24.13 -7.30
CA CYS A 54 -7.19 23.22 -6.45
C CYS A 54 -8.03 22.22 -7.23
N GLN A 55 -8.60 22.64 -8.37
CA GLN A 55 -9.35 21.74 -9.24
C GLN A 55 -8.47 20.71 -9.92
N ARG A 56 -7.17 20.98 -10.13
CA ARG A 56 -6.24 20.08 -10.84
C ARG A 56 -5.40 19.21 -9.92
N ILE A 57 -5.48 19.36 -8.59
CA ILE A 57 -4.66 18.59 -7.65
C ILE A 57 -4.82 17.08 -7.89
N LEU A 58 -3.66 16.43 -8.00
CA LEU A 58 -3.51 14.98 -8.15
C LEU A 58 -2.80 14.35 -6.94
N PHE A 59 -2.00 15.12 -6.20
CA PHE A 59 -1.17 14.63 -5.12
C PHE A 59 -1.37 15.45 -3.84
N LEU A 60 -1.50 14.74 -2.72
CA LEU A 60 -1.53 15.26 -1.36
C LEU A 60 -0.72 14.30 -0.50
N LYS A 61 0.42 14.74 0.04
CA LYS A 61 1.35 13.88 0.77
C LYS A 61 1.95 14.59 1.97
N TRP A 62 1.86 13.95 3.14
CA TRP A 62 2.66 14.32 4.30
C TRP A 62 4.11 13.90 4.11
N CYS A 63 5.02 14.65 4.70
CA CYS A 63 6.42 14.27 4.79
C CYS A 63 6.59 12.99 5.61
N TYR A 64 7.53 12.14 5.18
CA TYR A 64 7.72 10.82 5.76
C TYR A 64 8.46 10.84 7.12
N ILE A 65 8.88 12.02 7.57
CA ILE A 65 9.53 12.19 8.87
C ILE A 65 8.49 12.47 9.95
N GLU A 66 8.48 11.60 10.94
CA GLU A 66 7.69 11.77 12.15
C GLU A 66 8.01 13.10 12.83
N GLY A 67 6.98 13.90 13.13
CA GLY A 67 7.12 15.23 13.74
C GLY A 67 7.51 16.35 12.79
N SER A 68 7.76 16.09 11.50
CA SER A 68 8.07 17.16 10.55
C SER A 68 6.85 17.99 10.12
N ASP A 69 5.64 17.42 10.26
CA ASP A 69 4.32 17.98 9.90
C ASP A 69 4.32 18.89 8.65
N LYS A 70 5.12 18.50 7.65
CA LYS A 70 5.18 19.13 6.33
C LYS A 70 4.17 18.49 5.40
N ILE A 71 3.48 19.30 4.62
CA ILE A 71 2.50 18.84 3.64
C ILE A 71 2.84 19.33 2.25
N LEU A 72 2.71 18.43 1.28
CA LEU A 72 2.97 18.67 -0.14
C LEU A 72 1.67 18.44 -0.93
N VAL A 73 1.38 19.38 -1.81
CA VAL A 73 0.25 19.36 -2.74
C VAL A 73 0.76 19.60 -4.15
N ALA A 74 0.29 18.83 -5.12
CA ALA A 74 0.65 19.08 -6.52
C ALA A 74 -0.48 18.75 -7.49
N ASP A 75 -0.56 19.54 -8.56
CA ASP A 75 -1.30 19.20 -9.77
C ASP A 75 -0.33 18.60 -10.81
N ASP A 76 -0.71 18.64 -12.08
CA ASP A 76 0.10 18.16 -13.19
C ASP A 76 1.21 19.14 -13.64
N LYS A 77 1.36 20.32 -13.03
CA LYS A 77 2.32 21.36 -13.47
C LYS A 77 3.11 22.00 -12.33
N ASN A 78 2.46 22.24 -11.21
CA ASN A 78 2.92 22.97 -10.06
C ASN A 78 2.83 22.09 -8.81
N ALA A 79 3.77 22.29 -7.90
CA ALA A 79 3.72 21.75 -6.56
C ALA A 79 3.92 22.84 -5.53
N LYS A 80 3.23 22.70 -4.40
CA LYS A 80 3.31 23.58 -3.25
C LYS A 80 3.53 22.79 -1.99
N ALA A 81 4.32 23.33 -1.06
CA ALA A 81 4.48 22.72 0.26
C ALA A 81 4.38 23.74 1.38
N TRP A 82 3.91 23.29 2.54
CA TRP A 82 3.78 24.07 3.78
C TRP A 82 4.30 23.29 4.99
N ILE A 83 4.79 24.00 6.01
CA ILE A 83 5.16 23.43 7.33
C ILE A 83 4.05 23.77 8.31
N MET A 84 3.46 22.80 9.02
CA MET A 84 2.29 23.05 9.86
C MET A 84 2.48 24.17 10.90
N GLU A 85 3.64 24.21 11.57
CA GLU A 85 3.97 25.17 12.62
C GLU A 85 4.37 26.56 12.09
N ASP A 86 4.75 26.66 10.82
CA ASP A 86 5.17 27.92 10.19
C ASP A 86 4.11 28.39 9.17
N GLU A 87 3.35 29.40 9.55
CA GLU A 87 2.33 29.99 8.69
C GLU A 87 2.90 30.75 7.49
N LYS A 88 4.16 31.21 7.58
CA LYS A 88 4.82 32.03 6.55
C LYS A 88 5.58 31.18 5.55
N TRP A 89 6.01 29.98 5.93
CA TRP A 89 6.77 29.12 5.04
C TRP A 89 5.86 28.49 3.97
N GLU A 90 6.16 28.81 2.71
CA GLU A 90 5.56 28.22 1.52
C GLU A 90 6.66 27.95 0.49
N LEU A 91 6.65 26.75 -0.09
CA LEU A 91 7.48 26.40 -1.23
C LEU A 91 6.61 26.30 -2.49
N ASN A 92 7.11 26.80 -3.61
CA ASN A 92 6.49 26.66 -4.92
C ASN A 92 7.49 26.03 -5.90
N ILE A 93 7.08 24.96 -6.58
CA ILE A 93 7.90 24.27 -7.59
C ILE A 93 7.10 24.20 -8.89
N SER A 94 7.73 24.56 -10.00
CA SER A 94 7.21 24.37 -11.35
C SER A 94 8.26 23.65 -12.21
N ASP A 95 8.00 22.39 -12.56
CA ASP A 95 9.01 21.57 -13.27
C ASP A 95 8.91 21.68 -14.81
N GLY A 96 7.96 22.47 -15.35
CA GLY A 96 7.85 22.81 -16.78
C GLY A 96 7.50 21.64 -17.75
N TYR A 97 7.79 20.40 -17.38
CA TYR A 97 7.61 19.17 -18.17
C TYR A 97 6.41 18.33 -17.70
N GLY A 98 5.59 18.88 -16.82
CA GLY A 98 4.46 18.21 -16.19
C GLY A 98 4.85 17.20 -15.11
N ILE A 99 4.02 17.04 -14.08
CA ILE A 99 4.26 16.19 -12.90
C ILE A 99 3.43 14.91 -13.00
N LYS A 100 4.08 13.74 -13.09
CA LYS A 100 3.42 12.42 -13.07
C LYS A 100 3.50 11.70 -11.75
N ASN A 101 4.49 11.99 -10.94
CA ASN A 101 4.54 11.60 -9.54
C ASN A 101 5.40 12.60 -8.78
N ILE A 102 5.09 12.75 -7.50
CA ILE A 102 5.85 13.61 -6.60
C ILE A 102 5.87 13.01 -5.20
N GLN A 103 6.97 13.12 -4.48
CA GLN A 103 7.05 12.69 -3.08
C GLN A 103 8.17 13.39 -2.33
N TRP A 104 8.05 13.41 -1.00
CA TRP A 104 9.16 13.77 -0.13
C TRP A 104 10.26 12.71 -0.20
N SER A 105 11.50 13.17 -0.09
CA SER A 105 12.66 12.33 0.21
C SER A 105 12.55 11.65 1.57
N GLN A 106 13.30 10.55 1.76
CA GLN A 106 13.33 9.81 3.03
C GLN A 106 13.79 10.67 4.22
N ASN A 107 14.66 11.65 3.98
CA ASN A 107 15.18 12.61 4.96
C ASN A 107 14.36 13.92 5.03
N GLY A 108 13.27 14.06 4.26
CA GLY A 108 12.37 15.22 4.30
C GLY A 108 13.02 16.56 3.93
N SER A 109 14.22 16.57 3.36
CA SER A 109 14.96 17.79 2.95
C SER A 109 14.94 18.04 1.45
N GLU A 110 14.50 17.06 0.66
CA GLU A 110 14.27 17.18 -0.78
C GLU A 110 12.86 16.73 -1.21
N ILE A 111 12.43 17.18 -2.39
CA ILE A 111 11.21 16.73 -3.07
C ILE A 111 11.60 16.10 -4.41
N LEU A 112 11.12 14.89 -4.66
CA LEU A 112 11.35 14.13 -5.89
C LEU A 112 10.18 14.35 -6.83
N VAL A 113 10.43 14.79 -8.06
CA VAL A 113 9.44 15.06 -9.11
C VAL A 113 9.74 14.21 -10.34
N TRP A 114 8.83 13.30 -10.69
CA TRP A 114 8.91 12.55 -11.94
C TRP A 114 8.11 13.28 -13.01
N THR A 115 8.75 13.56 -14.14
CA THR A 115 8.13 14.33 -15.22
C THR A 115 7.26 13.49 -16.14
N ASP A 116 6.44 14.16 -16.96
CA ASP A 116 5.76 13.51 -18.08
C ASP A 116 6.76 12.83 -19.03
N PHE A 117 6.27 11.82 -19.74
CA PHE A 117 7.01 10.96 -20.68
C PHE A 117 8.26 10.30 -20.08
N MET A 118 8.37 10.24 -18.74
CA MET A 118 9.50 9.64 -18.04
C MET A 118 10.86 10.24 -18.45
N LEU A 119 10.87 11.52 -18.84
CA LEU A 119 12.07 12.20 -19.33
C LEU A 119 13.15 12.31 -18.26
N LYS A 120 12.75 12.70 -17.04
CA LYS A 120 13.65 12.89 -15.91
C LYS A 120 12.96 12.74 -14.57
N LEU A 121 13.79 12.51 -13.56
CA LEU A 121 13.48 12.71 -12.14
C LEU A 121 14.22 13.95 -11.67
N THR A 122 13.50 14.99 -11.26
CA THR A 122 14.06 16.19 -10.64
C THR A 122 14.08 16.02 -9.12
N VAL A 123 15.24 16.16 -8.49
CA VAL A 123 15.41 16.18 -7.03
C VAL A 123 15.58 17.64 -6.60
N TRP A 124 14.51 18.22 -6.06
CA TRP A 124 14.45 19.61 -5.60
C TRP A 124 14.95 19.72 -4.16
N SER A 125 16.01 20.48 -3.95
CA SER A 125 16.55 20.72 -2.61
C SER A 125 15.91 21.93 -1.95
N LEU A 126 15.39 21.75 -0.74
CA LEU A 126 14.82 22.84 0.05
C LEU A 126 15.89 23.83 0.54
N SER A 127 17.11 23.35 0.82
CA SER A 127 18.18 24.19 1.38
C SER A 127 18.89 25.03 0.33
N LYS A 128 18.97 24.55 -0.91
CA LYS A 128 19.62 25.25 -2.02
C LYS A 128 18.66 25.94 -2.98
N ASP A 129 17.36 25.77 -2.77
CA ASP A 129 16.30 26.24 -3.65
C ASP A 129 16.58 25.94 -5.14
N SER A 130 17.02 24.71 -5.41
CA SER A 130 17.41 24.29 -6.76
C SER A 130 17.20 22.80 -6.99
N GLY A 131 16.92 22.45 -8.25
CA GLY A 131 16.68 21.09 -8.70
C GLY A 131 17.90 20.46 -9.39
N SER A 132 18.23 19.24 -9.01
CA SER A 132 19.18 18.39 -9.74
C SER A 132 18.44 17.32 -10.54
N THR A 133 18.98 16.91 -11.69
CA THR A 133 18.29 16.01 -12.61
C THR A 133 18.92 14.62 -12.65
N ILE A 134 18.09 13.59 -12.52
CA ILE A 134 18.41 12.19 -12.78
C ILE A 134 17.70 11.78 -14.08
N HIS A 135 18.48 11.29 -15.05
CA HIS A 135 17.98 10.98 -16.38
C HIS A 135 17.49 9.53 -16.52
N TYR A 136 16.57 9.34 -17.47
CA TYR A 136 16.07 8.03 -17.91
C TYR A 136 15.39 7.18 -16.82
N PRO A 137 14.58 7.73 -15.90
CA PRO A 137 13.79 6.88 -15.01
C PRO A 137 12.89 5.97 -15.85
N LYS A 138 12.87 4.67 -15.56
CA LYS A 138 12.04 3.73 -16.32
C LYS A 138 10.54 3.86 -15.98
N PHE A 139 10.24 4.32 -14.77
CA PHE A 139 8.88 4.41 -14.24
C PHE A 139 8.73 5.67 -13.38
N PHE A 140 7.48 6.08 -13.14
CA PHE A 140 7.16 7.18 -12.20
C PHE A 140 6.57 6.68 -10.87
N SER A 141 5.90 5.52 -10.84
CA SER A 141 5.18 5.02 -9.66
C SER A 141 5.81 3.78 -9.00
N LYS A 142 6.85 3.22 -9.60
CA LYS A 142 7.52 1.98 -9.14
C LYS A 142 8.99 1.96 -9.59
N GLY A 143 9.68 0.86 -9.33
CA GLY A 143 11.06 0.65 -9.79
C GLY A 143 12.07 1.59 -9.13
N TYR A 144 11.78 2.02 -7.91
CA TYR A 144 12.71 2.70 -7.02
C TYR A 144 12.42 2.30 -5.59
N ASP A 145 13.42 2.42 -4.72
CA ASP A 145 13.28 2.14 -3.29
C ASP A 145 14.40 2.81 -2.48
N TYR A 146 14.18 3.06 -1.20
CA TYR A 146 15.22 3.53 -0.27
C TYR A 146 15.78 2.34 0.49
N ARG A 147 17.11 2.21 0.51
CA ARG A 147 17.75 1.14 1.28
C ARG A 147 17.64 1.45 2.78
N PRO A 148 16.97 0.62 3.58
CA PRO A 148 16.78 0.86 5.01
C PRO A 148 18.10 1.14 5.74
N THR A 149 18.06 2.06 6.71
CA THR A 149 19.21 2.43 7.58
C THR A 149 20.46 2.97 6.86
N SER A 150 20.36 3.31 5.58
CA SER A 150 21.48 3.84 4.78
C SER A 150 21.06 5.08 4.00
N THR A 151 22.01 5.73 3.32
CA THR A 151 21.74 6.89 2.46
C THR A 151 21.63 6.52 0.98
N HIS A 152 21.28 5.28 0.67
CA HIS A 152 21.19 4.80 -0.71
C HIS A 152 19.74 4.77 -1.21
N PHE A 153 19.53 5.34 -2.40
CA PHE A 153 18.30 5.25 -3.17
C PHE A 153 18.56 4.46 -4.46
N VAL A 154 17.75 3.44 -4.72
CA VAL A 154 17.83 2.66 -5.95
C VAL A 154 16.79 3.13 -6.94
N LEU A 155 17.14 3.16 -8.23
CA LEU A 155 16.24 3.49 -9.34
C LEU A 155 16.55 2.61 -10.55
N ILE A 156 15.51 2.04 -11.15
CA ILE A 156 15.60 1.41 -12.47
C ILE A 156 15.62 2.52 -13.52
N THR A 157 16.67 2.52 -14.33
CA THR A 157 16.86 3.47 -15.43
C THR A 157 16.92 2.73 -16.77
N ARG A 158 16.41 3.36 -17.84
CA ARG A 158 16.40 2.77 -19.20
C ARG A 158 17.10 3.65 -20.25
N PRO A 159 18.41 3.88 -20.16
CA PRO A 159 19.17 4.52 -21.23
C PRO A 159 19.31 3.58 -22.44
N ALA A 160 19.09 4.11 -23.66
CA ALA A 160 19.27 3.38 -24.92
C ALA A 160 18.58 2.00 -24.97
N SER A 161 17.37 1.90 -24.43
CA SER A 161 16.55 0.68 -24.41
C SER A 161 17.08 -0.48 -23.58
N HIS A 162 18.09 -0.27 -22.73
CA HIS A 162 18.60 -1.28 -21.80
C HIS A 162 18.25 -0.93 -20.36
N ASP A 163 17.89 -1.93 -19.56
CA ASP A 163 17.59 -1.74 -18.15
C ASP A 163 18.84 -1.76 -17.28
N PHE A 164 18.94 -0.77 -16.40
CA PHE A 164 20.01 -0.64 -15.43
C PHE A 164 19.44 -0.42 -14.04
N ILE A 165 20.10 -0.99 -13.04
CA ILE A 165 19.99 -0.49 -11.66
C ILE A 165 20.99 0.64 -11.50
N SER A 166 20.51 1.78 -11.00
CA SER A 166 21.31 2.92 -10.58
C SER A 166 21.09 3.17 -9.09
N ILE A 167 22.15 3.12 -8.29
CA ILE A 167 22.15 3.44 -6.87
C ILE A 167 22.73 4.85 -6.70
N PHE A 168 21.99 5.72 -6.02
CA PHE A 168 22.38 7.08 -5.67
C PHE A 168 22.61 7.19 -4.16
N ASP A 169 23.66 7.91 -3.75
CA ASP A 169 23.87 8.32 -2.37
C ASP A 169 23.28 9.72 -2.16
N TYR A 170 22.22 9.78 -1.37
CA TYR A 170 21.48 11.01 -1.06
C TYR A 170 22.01 11.74 0.18
N SER A 171 23.12 11.27 0.79
CA SER A 171 23.86 12.07 1.78
C SER A 171 24.51 13.31 1.15
N PHE A 172 24.78 13.23 -0.16
CA PHE A 172 25.28 14.35 -0.95
C PHE A 172 24.13 15.17 -1.52
N ASN A 173 24.37 16.47 -1.61
CA ASN A 173 23.50 17.38 -2.30
C ASN A 173 24.33 18.14 -3.35
N PRO A 174 24.11 17.95 -4.67
CA PRO A 174 23.14 17.03 -5.27
C PRO A 174 23.50 15.55 -5.02
N TRP A 175 22.51 14.66 -5.18
CA TRP A 175 22.71 13.21 -5.02
C TRP A 175 23.80 12.71 -5.97
N ARG A 176 24.63 11.78 -5.50
CA ARG A 176 25.73 11.23 -6.31
C ARG A 176 25.43 9.82 -6.76
N LEU A 177 25.72 9.50 -8.01
CA LEU A 177 25.65 8.11 -8.48
C LEU A 177 26.74 7.29 -7.77
N PHE A 178 26.32 6.35 -6.94
CA PHE A 178 27.21 5.44 -6.21
C PHE A 178 27.59 4.23 -7.07
N LYS A 179 26.61 3.59 -7.72
CA LYS A 179 26.85 2.42 -8.57
C LYS A 179 25.79 2.27 -9.65
N LYS A 180 26.19 1.70 -10.78
CA LYS A 180 25.29 1.38 -11.90
C LYS A 180 25.72 0.09 -12.59
N TRP A 181 24.77 -0.77 -12.95
CA TRP A 181 25.02 -1.97 -13.75
C TRP A 181 23.83 -2.34 -14.62
N CYS A 182 24.10 -2.99 -15.76
CA CYS A 182 23.07 -3.49 -16.66
C CYS A 182 22.41 -4.72 -16.02
N LEU A 183 21.08 -4.78 -16.09
CA LEU A 183 20.32 -5.92 -15.61
C LEU A 183 20.28 -7.03 -16.68
N PRO A 184 20.45 -8.31 -16.30
CA PRO A 184 20.25 -9.46 -17.17
C PRO A 184 18.75 -9.80 -17.29
N THR A 185 17.93 -8.76 -17.51
CA THR A 185 16.48 -8.83 -17.67
C THR A 185 16.10 -8.37 -19.06
N MET A 186 15.01 -8.91 -19.62
CA MET A 186 14.45 -8.37 -20.87
C MET A 186 13.75 -7.03 -20.64
N ASP A 187 12.97 -6.94 -19.56
CA ASP A 187 12.14 -5.80 -19.21
C ASP A 187 11.82 -5.78 -17.70
N ALA A 188 12.78 -5.36 -16.86
CA ALA A 188 12.62 -5.33 -15.40
C ALA A 188 11.40 -4.51 -14.94
N GLN A 189 10.44 -5.11 -14.24
CA GLN A 189 9.19 -4.45 -13.86
C GLN A 189 9.16 -3.84 -12.46
N GLY A 190 10.16 -4.13 -11.63
CA GLY A 190 10.30 -3.52 -10.32
C GLY A 190 11.55 -3.96 -9.59
N CYS A 191 11.84 -3.25 -8.49
CA CYS A 191 12.91 -3.56 -7.57
C CYS A 191 12.49 -3.18 -6.15
N SER A 192 13.04 -3.84 -5.14
CA SER A 192 12.85 -3.46 -3.74
C SER A 192 13.97 -4.01 -2.84
N TRP A 193 14.36 -3.22 -1.84
CA TRP A 193 15.29 -3.65 -0.81
C TRP A 193 14.60 -4.56 0.22
N SER A 194 15.34 -5.53 0.73
CA SER A 194 14.97 -6.23 1.96
C SER A 194 14.90 -5.24 3.12
N GLN A 195 14.08 -5.55 4.13
CA GLN A 195 13.84 -4.61 5.23
C GLN A 195 15.05 -4.41 6.16
N ASP A 196 16.02 -5.33 6.14
CA ASP A 196 17.32 -5.16 6.77
C ASP A 196 18.37 -4.48 5.85
N GLY A 197 17.99 -4.11 4.62
CA GLY A 197 18.84 -3.44 3.64
C GLY A 197 20.02 -4.28 3.12
N LYS A 198 20.01 -5.60 3.33
CA LYS A 198 21.08 -6.49 2.86
C LYS A 198 20.92 -6.95 1.43
N TRP A 199 19.69 -7.03 0.94
CA TRP A 199 19.39 -7.62 -0.36
C TRP A 199 18.57 -6.66 -1.22
N LEU A 200 18.86 -6.63 -2.52
CA LEU A 200 18.07 -5.94 -3.52
C LEU A 200 17.43 -6.96 -4.44
N ALA A 201 16.11 -7.05 -4.44
CA ALA A 201 15.36 -7.85 -5.41
C ALA A 201 15.06 -7.02 -6.66
N VAL A 202 15.15 -7.66 -7.82
CA VAL A 202 14.71 -7.14 -9.12
C VAL A 202 13.96 -8.26 -9.85
N TRP A 203 12.81 -7.96 -10.45
CA TRP A 203 12.02 -8.97 -11.15
C TRP A 203 11.62 -8.53 -12.55
N GLU A 204 11.42 -9.54 -13.39
CA GLU A 204 11.14 -9.44 -14.81
C GLU A 204 9.69 -9.03 -15.10
N SER A 205 9.40 -8.77 -16.38
CA SER A 205 8.03 -8.63 -16.84
C SER A 205 7.21 -9.90 -16.66
N PRO A 206 5.86 -9.80 -16.59
CA PRO A 206 4.98 -10.96 -16.57
C PRO A 206 5.18 -11.94 -17.73
N MET A 207 5.94 -11.61 -18.78
CA MET A 207 6.21 -12.51 -19.90
C MET A 207 7.24 -13.60 -19.57
N GLU A 208 8.02 -13.44 -18.50
CA GLU A 208 9.02 -14.43 -18.08
C GLU A 208 9.06 -14.53 -16.55
N TYR A 209 9.19 -15.74 -16.02
CA TYR A 209 9.37 -15.94 -14.58
C TYR A 209 10.84 -15.76 -14.20
N LYS A 210 11.23 -14.56 -13.78
CA LYS A 210 12.59 -14.33 -13.29
C LYS A 210 12.64 -13.29 -12.19
N ILE A 211 13.30 -13.66 -11.10
CA ILE A 211 13.68 -12.76 -10.01
C ILE A 211 15.16 -12.91 -9.70
N LEU A 212 15.80 -11.78 -9.45
CA LEU A 212 17.23 -11.63 -9.21
C LEU A 212 17.43 -11.01 -7.83
N LEU A 213 18.31 -11.61 -7.03
CA LEU A 213 18.72 -11.07 -5.73
C LEU A 213 20.17 -10.61 -5.80
N TYR A 214 20.39 -9.35 -5.46
CA TYR A 214 21.70 -8.70 -5.45
C TYR A 214 22.13 -8.33 -4.03
N THR A 215 23.44 -8.38 -3.78
CA THR A 215 24.05 -7.63 -2.66
C THR A 215 23.90 -6.12 -2.88
N PRO A 216 24.11 -5.29 -1.84
CA PRO A 216 24.05 -3.84 -1.99
C PRO A 216 25.16 -3.29 -2.90
N ASN A 217 26.24 -4.07 -3.05
CA ASN A 217 27.35 -3.78 -3.94
C ASN A 217 27.10 -4.27 -5.37
N GLY A 218 25.91 -4.76 -5.72
CA GLY A 218 25.56 -5.15 -7.10
C GLY A 218 26.10 -6.51 -7.56
N TYR A 219 26.62 -7.35 -6.66
CA TYR A 219 26.90 -8.75 -6.98
C TYR A 219 25.60 -9.55 -7.01
N LEU A 220 25.35 -10.27 -8.10
CA LEU A 220 24.21 -11.19 -8.24
C LEU A 220 24.47 -12.43 -7.38
N LEU A 221 23.57 -12.72 -6.46
CA LEU A 221 23.65 -13.88 -5.57
C LEU A 221 22.77 -15.03 -6.04
N GLN A 222 21.55 -14.70 -6.44
CA GLN A 222 20.56 -15.70 -6.82
C GLN A 222 19.76 -15.21 -8.01
N GLN A 223 19.51 -16.15 -8.91
CA GLN A 223 18.52 -16.03 -9.96
C GLN A 223 17.54 -17.17 -9.76
N TYR A 224 16.25 -16.87 -9.72
CA TYR A 224 15.20 -17.86 -9.54
C TYR A 224 14.16 -17.77 -10.66
N SER A 225 13.82 -18.93 -11.20
CA SER A 225 12.70 -19.16 -12.11
C SER A 225 11.92 -20.38 -11.62
N ALA A 226 10.59 -20.27 -11.51
CA ALA A 226 9.74 -21.40 -11.16
C ALA A 226 9.45 -22.30 -12.39
N TYR A 227 9.48 -21.73 -13.60
CA TYR A 227 9.22 -22.38 -14.87
C TYR A 227 9.65 -21.48 -16.03
N ASP A 228 9.92 -22.10 -17.18
CA ASP A 228 10.43 -21.37 -18.35
C ASP A 228 9.32 -20.87 -19.30
N ILE A 229 8.10 -21.38 -19.17
CA ILE A 229 7.00 -21.12 -20.10
C ILE A 229 5.75 -20.66 -19.34
N GLY A 230 5.15 -19.56 -19.80
CA GLY A 230 3.91 -19.02 -19.25
C GLY A 230 4.09 -17.62 -18.66
N LEU A 231 3.01 -17.08 -18.10
CA LEU A 231 3.06 -15.79 -17.41
C LEU A 231 3.80 -15.94 -16.07
N GLY A 232 4.73 -15.05 -15.78
CA GLY A 232 5.63 -15.13 -14.63
C GLY A 232 5.09 -14.50 -13.35
N ILE A 233 5.78 -13.44 -12.90
CA ILE A 233 5.59 -12.81 -11.59
C ILE A 233 4.50 -11.73 -11.65
N LYS A 234 3.58 -11.73 -10.67
CA LYS A 234 2.50 -10.74 -10.55
C LYS A 234 2.67 -9.82 -9.35
N THR A 235 3.02 -10.38 -8.19
CA THR A 235 3.21 -9.63 -6.94
C THR A 235 4.48 -10.09 -6.25
N VAL A 236 5.17 -9.15 -5.59
CA VAL A 236 6.42 -9.40 -4.87
C VAL A 236 6.41 -8.60 -3.58
N GLN A 237 6.72 -9.22 -2.45
CA GLN A 237 6.87 -8.52 -1.18
C GLN A 237 7.92 -9.20 -0.29
N TRP A 238 8.82 -8.41 0.29
CA TRP A 238 9.72 -8.88 1.34
C TRP A 238 8.96 -9.14 2.65
N ASN A 239 9.31 -10.23 3.35
CA ASN A 239 8.77 -10.52 4.68
C ASN A 239 9.22 -9.46 5.71
N PRO A 240 8.33 -8.78 6.42
CA PRO A 240 8.70 -7.89 7.51
C PRO A 240 8.99 -8.67 8.81
N PRO A 241 9.61 -8.05 9.82
CA PRO A 241 10.28 -6.75 9.76
C PRO A 241 11.72 -6.86 9.22
N THR A 242 12.24 -8.07 9.01
CA THR A 242 13.67 -8.31 8.75
C THR A 242 14.02 -8.54 7.28
N GLY A 243 13.08 -8.99 6.44
CA GLY A 243 13.36 -9.32 5.04
C GLY A 243 14.08 -10.65 4.85
N LYS A 244 13.91 -11.62 5.76
CA LYS A 244 14.58 -12.94 5.69
C LYS A 244 14.28 -13.71 4.41
N PHE A 245 13.06 -13.58 3.90
CA PHE A 245 12.62 -14.19 2.66
C PHE A 245 11.74 -13.21 1.87
N ILE A 246 11.56 -13.49 0.60
CA ILE A 246 10.69 -12.74 -0.30
C ILE A 246 9.57 -13.65 -0.78
N ALA A 247 8.34 -13.15 -0.77
CA ALA A 247 7.19 -13.85 -1.31
C ALA A 247 6.89 -13.36 -2.73
N VAL A 248 6.67 -14.31 -3.62
CA VAL A 248 6.42 -14.11 -5.04
C VAL A 248 5.08 -14.71 -5.40
N GLY A 249 4.08 -13.84 -5.59
CA GLY A 249 2.77 -14.21 -6.12
C GLY A 249 2.80 -14.26 -7.63
N SER A 250 2.42 -15.40 -8.19
CA SER A 250 2.67 -15.77 -9.58
C SER A 250 1.37 -15.85 -10.38
N PHE A 251 1.44 -15.76 -11.72
CA PHE A 251 0.24 -15.87 -12.58
C PHE A 251 -0.38 -17.28 -12.62
N ASP A 252 0.37 -18.30 -12.21
CA ASP A 252 -0.13 -19.66 -12.00
C ASP A 252 -1.01 -19.82 -10.73
N GLY A 253 -1.23 -18.74 -9.99
CA GLY A 253 -2.07 -18.72 -8.78
C GLY A 253 -1.36 -19.21 -7.52
N LYS A 254 -0.05 -19.43 -7.56
CA LYS A 254 0.75 -19.87 -6.41
C LYS A 254 1.55 -18.72 -5.79
N VAL A 255 1.81 -18.83 -4.48
CA VAL A 255 2.77 -17.97 -3.79
C VAL A 255 3.99 -18.81 -3.42
N ARG A 256 5.17 -18.29 -3.75
CA ARG A 256 6.45 -18.93 -3.47
C ARG A 256 7.28 -18.06 -2.55
N PHE A 257 7.78 -18.64 -1.48
CA PHE A 257 8.66 -17.96 -0.53
C PHE A 257 10.10 -18.37 -0.84
N LEU A 258 10.92 -17.40 -1.22
CA LEU A 258 12.33 -17.59 -1.53
C LEU A 258 13.14 -17.09 -0.36
N ASP A 259 13.90 -18.00 0.27
CA ASP A 259 14.88 -17.62 1.28
C ASP A 259 15.98 -16.78 0.63
N SER A 260 16.36 -15.69 1.29
CA SER A 260 17.45 -14.84 0.82
C SER A 260 18.84 -15.47 1.03
N PHE A 261 18.95 -16.47 1.90
CA PHE A 261 20.24 -17.11 2.26
C PHE A 261 20.53 -18.40 1.49
N THR A 262 19.50 -19.14 1.08
CA THR A 262 19.68 -20.47 0.47
C THR A 262 19.07 -20.53 -0.93
N SER A 263 19.86 -20.93 -1.92
CA SER A 263 19.45 -20.91 -3.33
C SER A 263 18.29 -21.87 -3.68
N ASN A 264 17.89 -22.76 -2.75
CA ASN A 264 17.05 -23.92 -3.06
C ASN A 264 15.85 -24.14 -2.12
N SER A 265 15.65 -23.35 -1.05
CA SER A 265 14.46 -23.53 -0.21
C SER A 265 13.33 -22.66 -0.74
N VAL A 266 12.38 -23.32 -1.40
CA VAL A 266 11.13 -22.69 -1.86
C VAL A 266 9.98 -23.36 -1.14
N ILE A 267 9.26 -22.59 -0.34
CA ILE A 267 7.95 -23.02 0.18
C ILE A 267 6.90 -22.51 -0.80
N GLU A 268 5.96 -23.38 -1.16
CA GLU A 268 4.88 -23.06 -2.09
C GLU A 268 3.54 -23.23 -1.37
N ILE A 269 2.69 -22.20 -1.45
CA ILE A 269 1.30 -22.26 -1.00
C ILE A 269 0.35 -22.07 -2.18
N THR A 270 -0.75 -22.81 -2.16
CA THR A 270 -1.71 -22.90 -3.27
C THR A 270 -3.13 -22.65 -2.81
N HIS A 271 -3.89 -21.90 -3.62
CA HIS A 271 -5.31 -21.64 -3.38
C HIS A 271 -6.13 -22.85 -3.85
N ALA A 272 -6.42 -23.79 -2.94
CA ALA A 272 -7.18 -25.00 -3.26
C ALA A 272 -8.65 -24.67 -3.59
N ALA A 273 -9.22 -25.33 -4.62
CA ALA A 273 -10.62 -25.15 -5.01
C ALA A 273 -11.61 -25.84 -4.04
N THR A 274 -11.13 -26.84 -3.29
CA THR A 274 -11.91 -27.56 -2.28
C THR A 274 -11.12 -27.60 -0.98
N ILE A 275 -11.77 -27.21 0.12
CA ILE A 275 -11.17 -27.16 1.45
C ILE A 275 -11.62 -28.38 2.24
N LYS A 276 -10.65 -29.12 2.76
CA LYS A 276 -10.82 -30.27 3.65
C LYS A 276 -9.62 -30.37 4.60
N PHE A 277 -9.29 -29.26 5.24
CA PHE A 277 -8.14 -29.14 6.12
C PHE A 277 -8.61 -28.98 7.57
N ASP A 278 -8.01 -29.75 8.47
CA ASP A 278 -8.20 -29.55 9.89
C ASP A 278 -7.47 -28.27 10.33
N GLY A 279 -8.09 -27.49 11.22
CA GLY A 279 -7.49 -26.26 11.77
C GLY A 279 -7.71 -24.97 10.97
N VAL A 280 -8.32 -25.03 9.77
CA VAL A 280 -8.75 -23.82 9.02
C VAL A 280 -10.22 -23.51 9.28
N THR A 281 -10.52 -22.27 9.61
CA THR A 281 -11.91 -21.79 9.71
C THR A 281 -12.34 -21.12 8.41
N VAL A 282 -13.39 -21.65 7.77
CA VAL A 282 -13.99 -21.06 6.57
C VAL A 282 -15.18 -20.21 6.97
N TRP A 283 -15.03 -18.89 6.89
CA TRP A 283 -16.08 -17.92 7.19
C TRP A 283 -16.79 -17.50 5.91
N ARG A 284 -18.12 -17.53 5.91
CA ARG A 284 -18.94 -17.02 4.81
C ARG A 284 -19.79 -15.85 5.27
N GLU A 285 -19.70 -14.75 4.53
CA GLU A 285 -20.60 -13.61 4.66
C GLU A 285 -22.04 -14.04 4.30
N ILE A 286 -22.99 -13.75 5.18
CA ILE A 286 -24.42 -13.93 4.97
C ILE A 286 -25.15 -12.61 5.18
N MET A 287 -26.14 -12.34 4.34
CA MET A 287 -26.96 -11.14 4.46
C MET A 287 -27.98 -11.34 5.59
N SER A 288 -27.89 -10.52 6.64
CA SER A 288 -28.88 -10.49 7.72
C SER A 288 -30.09 -9.65 7.34
N SER A 289 -31.24 -9.90 7.99
CA SER A 289 -32.45 -9.07 7.87
C SER A 289 -32.24 -7.61 8.30
N MET A 290 -31.20 -7.33 9.11
CA MET A 290 -30.84 -5.97 9.55
C MET A 290 -29.91 -5.21 8.59
N LEU A 291 -29.65 -5.73 7.38
CA LEU A 291 -28.73 -5.13 6.39
C LEU A 291 -27.28 -4.97 6.88
N ILE A 292 -26.92 -5.64 7.98
CA ILE A 292 -25.54 -5.77 8.47
C ILE A 292 -25.10 -7.20 8.15
N PRO A 293 -24.03 -7.39 7.37
CA PRO A 293 -23.52 -8.72 7.09
C PRO A 293 -23.16 -9.46 8.38
N LYS A 294 -23.54 -10.73 8.45
CA LYS A 294 -23.10 -11.66 9.49
C LYS A 294 -22.18 -12.71 8.90
N TYR A 295 -21.52 -13.49 9.75
CA TYR A 295 -20.70 -14.59 9.31
C TYR A 295 -21.23 -15.91 9.85
N GLU A 296 -21.03 -16.95 9.06
CA GLU A 296 -21.22 -18.33 9.49
C GLU A 296 -19.99 -19.16 9.14
N ILE A 297 -19.76 -20.21 9.92
CA ILE A 297 -18.71 -21.19 9.64
C ILE A 297 -19.26 -22.19 8.64
N VAL A 298 -18.57 -22.36 7.51
CA VAL A 298 -18.95 -23.32 6.48
C VAL A 298 -18.40 -24.70 6.83
N PRO A 299 -19.26 -25.74 6.94
CA PRO A 299 -18.79 -27.10 7.22
C PRO A 299 -17.94 -27.62 6.06
N GLN A 300 -16.90 -28.40 6.41
CA GLN A 300 -15.98 -28.99 5.44
C GLN A 300 -16.38 -30.46 5.14
N PRO A 301 -16.17 -30.96 3.92
CA PRO A 301 -15.52 -30.30 2.79
C PRO A 301 -16.39 -29.24 2.10
N VAL A 302 -15.77 -28.16 1.63
CA VAL A 302 -16.46 -27.07 0.90
C VAL A 302 -15.74 -26.75 -0.41
N SER A 303 -16.50 -26.57 -1.48
CA SER A 303 -15.98 -26.03 -2.74
C SER A 303 -16.07 -24.51 -2.76
N LEU A 304 -14.97 -23.86 -3.09
CA LEU A 304 -14.83 -22.41 -3.08
C LEU A 304 -15.30 -21.78 -4.40
N PRO A 305 -15.94 -20.59 -4.36
CA PRO A 305 -16.35 -19.89 -5.57
C PRO A 305 -15.13 -19.44 -6.39
N PHE A 306 -15.17 -19.69 -7.69
CA PHE A 306 -14.13 -19.24 -8.62
C PHE A 306 -14.76 -18.71 -9.92
N VAL A 307 -14.05 -17.80 -10.57
CA VAL A 307 -14.41 -17.20 -11.85
C VAL A 307 -13.49 -17.78 -12.92
N ARG A 308 -14.08 -18.25 -14.02
CA ARG A 308 -13.30 -18.68 -15.19
C ARG A 308 -12.78 -17.43 -15.91
N PRO A 309 -11.50 -17.39 -16.33
CA PRO A 309 -10.95 -16.27 -17.07
C PRO A 309 -11.78 -15.98 -18.33
N ASN A 310 -12.08 -14.70 -18.58
CA ASN A 310 -12.68 -14.27 -19.83
C ASN A 310 -11.69 -14.50 -20.99
N MET A 311 -12.17 -14.91 -22.17
CA MET A 311 -11.31 -15.09 -23.35
C MET A 311 -10.74 -13.76 -23.87
N GLU A 312 -11.42 -12.64 -23.65
CA GLU A 312 -11.01 -11.32 -24.16
C GLU A 312 -9.90 -10.65 -23.32
N ASP A 313 -9.90 -10.88 -22.01
CA ASP A 313 -8.80 -10.47 -21.12
C ASP A 313 -8.54 -11.56 -20.06
N PRO A 314 -7.84 -12.63 -20.43
CA PRO A 314 -7.57 -13.73 -19.52
C PRO A 314 -6.68 -13.29 -18.33
N SER A 315 -5.84 -12.26 -18.53
CA SER A 315 -4.76 -11.90 -17.60
C SER A 315 -5.25 -11.22 -16.32
N SER A 316 -6.36 -10.48 -16.39
CA SER A 316 -6.94 -9.78 -15.23
C SER A 316 -7.57 -10.72 -14.20
N PHE A 317 -7.89 -11.95 -14.59
CA PHE A 317 -8.49 -12.97 -13.72
C PHE A 317 -7.50 -14.04 -13.25
N LEU A 318 -6.20 -13.89 -13.53
CA LEU A 318 -5.21 -14.92 -13.25
C LEU A 318 -4.15 -14.47 -12.25
N GLY A 319 -3.80 -15.35 -11.33
CA GLY A 319 -2.67 -15.17 -10.44
C GLY A 319 -2.96 -14.47 -9.13
N VAL A 320 -1.92 -14.35 -8.32
CA VAL A 320 -2.02 -13.76 -6.99
C VAL A 320 -2.00 -12.23 -7.07
N GLY A 321 -3.18 -11.62 -7.11
CA GLY A 321 -3.35 -10.16 -7.21
C GLY A 321 -3.26 -9.41 -5.89
N ILE A 322 -3.46 -10.09 -4.75
CA ILE A 322 -3.15 -9.55 -3.42
C ILE A 322 -2.18 -10.48 -2.73
N LEU A 323 -1.09 -9.90 -2.22
CA LEU A 323 -0.11 -10.52 -1.35
C LEU A 323 0.29 -9.45 -0.33
N SER A 324 0.02 -9.69 0.95
CA SER A 324 0.18 -8.68 2.00
C SER A 324 0.56 -9.33 3.33
N PHE A 325 1.79 -9.14 3.78
CA PHE A 325 2.21 -9.53 5.13
C PHE A 325 1.62 -8.61 6.20
N ASN A 326 1.34 -9.19 7.36
CA ASN A 326 1.13 -8.40 8.57
C ASN A 326 2.45 -7.78 9.07
N ARG A 327 2.39 -6.91 10.08
CA ARG A 327 3.54 -6.09 10.50
C ARG A 327 4.74 -6.91 11.03
N ASP A 328 4.50 -8.00 11.74
CA ASP A 328 5.56 -8.86 12.28
C ASP A 328 6.00 -9.96 11.31
N GLY A 329 5.30 -10.10 10.18
CA GLY A 329 5.58 -11.09 9.14
C GLY A 329 5.25 -12.52 9.54
N THR A 330 4.43 -12.74 10.56
CA THR A 330 3.96 -14.08 10.97
C THR A 330 2.76 -14.55 10.14
N LEU A 331 1.96 -13.61 9.61
CA LEU A 331 0.80 -13.89 8.78
C LEU A 331 0.94 -13.26 7.39
N VAL A 332 0.32 -13.90 6.39
CA VAL A 332 0.17 -13.32 5.05
C VAL A 332 -1.27 -13.45 4.59
N ALA A 333 -1.81 -12.36 4.04
CA ALA A 333 -3.11 -12.35 3.38
C ALA A 333 -2.91 -12.43 1.86
N THR A 334 -3.62 -13.35 1.20
CA THR A 334 -3.56 -13.52 -0.26
C THR A 334 -4.94 -13.59 -0.89
N ARG A 335 -5.04 -13.09 -2.13
CA ARG A 335 -6.21 -13.26 -3.00
C ARG A 335 -5.72 -13.69 -4.38
N ASN A 336 -6.28 -14.79 -4.88
CA ASN A 336 -6.14 -15.18 -6.28
C ASN A 336 -7.21 -14.46 -7.11
N ASP A 337 -6.86 -13.92 -8.26
CA ASP A 337 -7.77 -13.11 -9.08
C ASP A 337 -8.88 -13.95 -9.73
N ASN A 338 -8.70 -15.27 -9.82
CA ASN A 338 -9.78 -16.19 -10.19
C ASN A 338 -10.71 -16.53 -9.01
N MET A 339 -10.41 -16.09 -7.79
CA MET A 339 -11.24 -16.24 -6.59
C MET A 339 -11.46 -14.84 -5.95
N PRO A 340 -12.09 -13.89 -6.68
CA PRO A 340 -12.07 -12.48 -6.30
C PRO A 340 -12.81 -12.16 -4.99
N THR A 341 -13.70 -13.06 -4.56
CA THR A 341 -14.48 -12.93 -3.32
C THR A 341 -13.83 -13.60 -2.11
N ILE A 342 -12.64 -14.18 -2.26
CA ILE A 342 -12.02 -15.02 -1.21
C ILE A 342 -10.70 -14.41 -0.75
N LEU A 343 -10.59 -14.18 0.55
CA LEU A 343 -9.33 -13.86 1.20
C LEU A 343 -8.79 -15.06 1.96
N TRP A 344 -7.55 -15.40 1.71
CA TRP A 344 -6.84 -16.43 2.45
C TRP A 344 -5.89 -15.77 3.45
N ILE A 345 -5.89 -16.25 4.69
CA ILE A 345 -4.96 -15.81 5.73
C ILE A 345 -4.15 -17.02 6.15
N TRP A 346 -2.84 -16.94 5.93
CA TRP A 346 -1.90 -18.03 6.17
C TRP A 346 -1.04 -17.75 7.38
N SER A 347 -0.83 -18.77 8.20
CA SER A 347 0.21 -18.80 9.22
C SER A 347 1.51 -19.26 8.59
N LEU A 348 2.58 -18.49 8.77
CA LEU A 348 3.90 -18.87 8.27
C LEU A 348 4.69 -19.73 9.25
N SER A 349 4.29 -19.78 10.53
CA SER A 349 4.84 -20.76 11.47
C SER A 349 4.34 -22.17 11.16
N ASP A 350 3.06 -22.28 10.78
CA ASP A 350 2.42 -23.57 10.54
C ASP A 350 2.39 -23.95 9.06
N LEU A 351 2.66 -22.99 8.16
CA LEU A 351 2.57 -23.12 6.70
C LEU A 351 1.20 -23.60 6.21
N THR A 352 0.14 -23.22 6.94
CA THR A 352 -1.25 -23.60 6.69
C THR A 352 -2.16 -22.38 6.68
N PRO A 353 -3.31 -22.45 5.98
CA PRO A 353 -4.33 -21.41 6.10
C PRO A 353 -4.99 -21.51 7.48
N ILE A 354 -5.10 -20.39 8.18
CA ILE A 354 -5.78 -20.31 9.48
C ILE A 354 -7.22 -19.79 9.35
N ALA A 355 -7.47 -18.96 8.33
CA ALA A 355 -8.80 -18.44 8.02
C ALA A 355 -8.97 -18.25 6.51
N ILE A 356 -10.16 -18.60 6.02
CA ILE A 356 -10.60 -18.33 4.65
C ILE A 356 -11.89 -17.51 4.75
N LEU A 357 -11.88 -16.28 4.24
CA LEU A 357 -13.00 -15.36 4.31
C LEU A 357 -13.68 -15.27 2.93
N ILE A 358 -14.95 -15.70 2.84
CA ILE A 358 -15.76 -15.69 1.62
C ILE A 358 -16.77 -14.54 1.71
N TYR A 359 -16.67 -13.60 0.77
CA TYR A 359 -17.54 -12.43 0.69
C TYR A 359 -18.58 -12.55 -0.44
N CYS A 360 -19.68 -11.81 -0.34
CA CYS A 360 -20.68 -11.71 -1.39
C CYS A 360 -20.16 -10.95 -2.62
N ASN A 361 -19.23 -10.01 -2.39
CA ASN A 361 -18.71 -9.09 -3.40
C ASN A 361 -17.18 -9.20 -3.55
N PRO A 362 -16.62 -9.01 -4.76
CA PRO A 362 -15.17 -8.97 -4.97
C PRO A 362 -14.41 -8.06 -4.01
N ILE A 363 -13.34 -8.56 -3.42
CA ILE A 363 -12.49 -7.80 -2.51
C ILE A 363 -11.73 -6.74 -3.31
N LYS A 364 -11.79 -5.47 -2.88
CA LYS A 364 -11.07 -4.36 -3.53
C LYS A 364 -9.82 -3.95 -2.76
N VAL A 365 -9.94 -3.85 -1.44
CA VAL A 365 -8.88 -3.33 -0.56
C VAL A 365 -8.67 -4.29 0.60
N VAL A 366 -7.41 -4.56 0.92
CA VAL A 366 -6.98 -5.33 2.09
C VAL A 366 -5.82 -4.57 2.75
N LYS A 367 -5.96 -4.23 4.03
CA LYS A 367 -4.97 -3.46 4.79
C LYS A 367 -4.84 -3.99 6.22
N TRP A 368 -3.66 -4.53 6.54
CA TRP A 368 -3.27 -4.80 7.92
C TRP A 368 -3.17 -3.50 8.71
N CYS A 369 -3.58 -3.55 9.97
CA CYS A 369 -3.42 -2.45 10.89
C CYS A 369 -1.93 -2.20 11.15
N PRO A 370 -1.47 -0.94 11.08
CA PRO A 370 -0.05 -0.65 11.23
C PRO A 370 0.48 -0.90 12.65
N PHE A 371 -0.35 -1.03 13.69
CA PHE A 371 0.14 -1.23 15.07
C PHE A 371 -0.44 -2.46 15.77
N ASN A 372 -1.50 -3.06 15.24
CA ASN A 372 -1.97 -4.38 15.66
C ASN A 372 -1.68 -5.40 14.53
N PRO A 373 -0.65 -6.26 14.65
CA PRO A 373 -0.27 -7.19 13.59
C PRO A 373 -1.33 -8.26 13.29
N PHE A 374 -2.34 -8.41 14.13
CA PHE A 374 -3.39 -9.41 13.94
C PHE A 374 -4.69 -8.81 13.42
N LEU A 375 -4.81 -7.49 13.35
CA LEU A 375 -6.00 -6.81 12.87
C LEU A 375 -5.87 -6.48 11.38
N LEU A 376 -6.86 -6.90 10.60
CA LEU A 376 -6.97 -6.69 9.17
C LEU A 376 -8.27 -5.98 8.85
N SER A 377 -8.21 -5.00 7.94
CA SER A 377 -9.39 -4.37 7.35
C SER A 377 -9.52 -4.71 5.88
N LEU A 378 -10.76 -4.76 5.40
CA LEU A 378 -11.06 -5.00 4.01
C LEU A 378 -12.34 -4.30 3.56
N VAL A 379 -12.37 -4.01 2.26
CA VAL A 379 -13.49 -3.38 1.56
C VAL A 379 -13.77 -4.19 0.30
N CYS A 380 -15.02 -4.55 0.09
CA CYS A 380 -15.49 -5.25 -1.10
C CYS A 380 -16.15 -4.28 -2.08
N SER A 381 -16.32 -4.71 -3.33
CA SER A 381 -17.00 -3.94 -4.36
C SER A 381 -18.50 -3.86 -4.09
N GLY A 382 -19.00 -2.71 -3.62
CA GLY A 382 -20.44 -2.49 -3.58
C GLY A 382 -21.01 -2.23 -4.98
N GLU A 383 -21.85 -3.13 -5.50
CA GLU A 383 -22.75 -2.84 -6.64
C GLU A 383 -24.11 -2.31 -6.16
N SER A 384 -24.54 -2.73 -4.96
CA SER A 384 -25.78 -2.26 -4.35
C SER A 384 -25.51 -1.20 -3.27
N LYS A 385 -26.34 -0.16 -3.23
CA LYS A 385 -26.31 0.91 -2.19
C LYS A 385 -26.50 0.38 -0.75
N ILE A 386 -26.75 -0.92 -0.60
CA ILE A 386 -27.16 -1.60 0.63
C ILE A 386 -25.97 -2.31 1.31
N SER A 387 -24.87 -2.60 0.59
CA SER A 387 -23.71 -3.34 1.11
C SER A 387 -22.45 -2.48 1.29
N ASN A 388 -22.61 -1.30 1.89
CA ASN A 388 -21.50 -0.38 2.19
C ASN A 388 -20.92 -0.69 3.57
N CYS A 389 -20.10 -1.73 3.65
CA CYS A 389 -19.46 -2.14 4.89
C CYS A 389 -17.94 -2.02 4.85
N VAL A 390 -17.35 -1.75 6.02
CA VAL A 390 -15.95 -2.08 6.29
C VAL A 390 -15.94 -3.34 7.12
N TYR A 391 -15.17 -4.32 6.66
CA TYR A 391 -15.04 -5.59 7.33
C TYR A 391 -13.70 -5.64 8.05
N LEU A 392 -13.71 -6.21 9.25
CA LEU A 392 -12.53 -6.41 10.08
C LEU A 392 -12.39 -7.89 10.41
N TRP A 393 -11.15 -8.36 10.39
CA TRP A 393 -10.76 -9.66 10.91
C TRP A 393 -9.65 -9.47 11.93
N ASN A 394 -9.73 -10.19 13.04
CA ASN A 394 -8.65 -10.26 14.02
C ASN A 394 -8.42 -11.73 14.38
N TYR A 395 -7.16 -12.14 14.43
CA TYR A 395 -6.77 -13.50 14.83
C TYR A 395 -7.38 -13.94 16.18
N GLN A 396 -7.56 -13.00 17.10
CA GLN A 396 -8.04 -13.26 18.46
C GLN A 396 -9.58 -13.20 18.60
N TRP A 397 -10.31 -12.78 17.56
CA TRP A 397 -11.77 -12.71 17.64
C TRP A 397 -12.41 -14.05 17.31
N ASP A 398 -13.49 -14.37 18.04
CA ASP A 398 -14.28 -15.58 17.79
C ASP A 398 -14.94 -15.57 16.39
N GLU A 399 -15.24 -14.38 15.86
CA GLU A 399 -15.80 -14.20 14.52
C GLU A 399 -15.30 -12.89 13.86
N PRO A 400 -15.22 -12.84 12.51
CA PRO A 400 -15.00 -11.60 11.79
C PRO A 400 -16.18 -10.63 11.99
N ARG A 401 -15.94 -9.34 11.82
CA ARG A 401 -16.95 -8.29 12.07
C ARG A 401 -17.18 -7.46 10.81
N ALA A 402 -18.44 -7.07 10.57
CA ALA A 402 -18.83 -6.15 9.52
C ALA A 402 -19.43 -4.88 10.12
N PHE A 403 -18.99 -3.71 9.66
CA PHE A 403 -19.47 -2.41 10.12
C PHE A 403 -20.14 -1.69 8.95
N SER A 404 -21.47 -1.56 9.03
CA SER A 404 -22.24 -0.78 8.07
C SER A 404 -21.96 0.70 8.26
N ILE A 405 -21.68 1.40 7.16
CA ILE A 405 -21.51 2.85 7.19
C ILE A 405 -22.90 3.49 7.33
N PRO A 406 -23.11 4.40 8.30
CA PRO A 406 -24.43 4.97 8.60
C PRO A 406 -24.86 6.04 7.57
N LYS A 407 -24.80 5.72 6.27
CA LYS A 407 -25.22 6.57 5.15
C LYS A 407 -25.56 5.75 3.91
N TYR A 408 -26.79 5.94 3.40
CA TYR A 408 -27.37 5.14 2.32
C TYR A 408 -26.67 5.26 0.96
N ASP A 409 -26.05 6.41 0.65
CA ASP A 409 -25.41 6.64 -0.67
C ASP A 409 -23.88 6.73 -0.59
N PHE A 410 -23.27 6.16 0.45
CA PHE A 410 -21.83 6.24 0.68
C PHE A 410 -21.09 5.02 0.13
N ASN A 411 -20.45 5.14 -1.04
CA ASN A 411 -19.66 4.05 -1.60
C ASN A 411 -18.21 4.14 -1.13
N VAL A 412 -17.77 3.18 -0.31
CA VAL A 412 -16.39 3.12 0.18
C VAL A 412 -15.42 2.93 -0.99
N ARG A 413 -14.69 3.99 -1.35
CA ARG A 413 -13.70 3.97 -2.44
C ARG A 413 -12.29 3.70 -1.95
N TRP A 414 -11.98 4.19 -0.76
CA TRP A 414 -10.67 4.07 -0.16
C TRP A 414 -10.81 4.01 1.35
N LEU A 415 -9.79 3.43 1.97
CA LEU A 415 -9.69 3.22 3.41
C LEU A 415 -8.23 3.38 3.81
N ARG A 416 -7.98 4.10 4.91
CA ARG A 416 -6.65 4.30 5.49
C ARG A 416 -6.71 4.16 6.99
N TRP A 417 -5.78 3.40 7.56
CA TRP A 417 -5.57 3.42 9.01
C TRP A 417 -5.01 4.77 9.42
N LEU A 418 -5.36 5.22 10.62
CA LEU A 418 -4.52 6.22 11.28
C LEU A 418 -3.19 5.55 11.64
N GLU A 419 -2.11 6.32 11.55
CA GLU A 419 -0.75 5.76 11.73
C GLU A 419 -0.43 5.48 13.21
N LYS A 420 -1.24 6.01 14.13
CA LYS A 420 -1.17 5.76 15.58
C LYS A 420 -2.56 5.63 16.22
N PRO A 421 -2.67 4.88 17.33
CA PRO A 421 -3.84 4.95 18.21
C PRO A 421 -4.12 6.38 18.66
N GLN A 422 -5.39 6.71 18.82
CA GLN A 422 -5.84 8.03 19.26
C GLN A 422 -6.36 7.95 20.68
N ASN A 423 -5.94 8.88 21.54
CA ASN A 423 -6.49 8.98 22.88
C ASN A 423 -7.85 9.71 22.83
N ILE A 424 -8.94 8.94 22.88
CA ILE A 424 -10.31 9.43 22.81
C ILE A 424 -11.02 8.95 24.07
N ASP A 425 -11.56 9.91 24.84
CA ASP A 425 -12.22 9.65 26.13
C ASP A 425 -11.33 8.88 27.12
N ASN A 426 -10.04 9.23 27.17
CA ASN A 426 -9.01 8.57 27.99
C ASN A 426 -8.74 7.09 27.62
N LEU A 427 -9.13 6.66 26.42
CA LEU A 427 -8.87 5.33 25.90
C LEU A 427 -8.10 5.42 24.58
N GLU A 428 -7.11 4.55 24.41
CA GLU A 428 -6.44 4.41 23.11
C GLU A 428 -7.33 3.65 22.15
N ARG A 429 -7.75 4.33 21.07
CA ARG A 429 -8.63 3.76 20.05
C ARG A 429 -7.92 3.67 18.71
N THR A 430 -8.11 2.54 18.04
CA THR A 430 -7.66 2.33 16.66
C THR A 430 -8.60 3.09 15.73
N GLY A 431 -8.08 4.05 14.98
CA GLY A 431 -8.87 4.84 14.03
C GLY A 431 -8.68 4.41 12.58
N ILE A 432 -9.76 4.48 11.81
CA ILE A 432 -9.78 4.21 10.38
C ILE A 432 -10.51 5.34 9.66
N VAL A 433 -9.90 5.87 8.61
CA VAL A 433 -10.50 6.91 7.77
C VAL A 433 -11.01 6.25 6.50
N ILE A 434 -12.29 6.47 6.22
CA ILE A 434 -12.98 5.86 5.09
C ILE A 434 -13.63 6.97 4.30
N GLY A 435 -13.52 6.94 2.98
CA GLY A 435 -14.10 7.98 2.14
C GLY A 435 -14.73 7.46 0.86
N ASP A 436 -15.70 8.23 0.40
CA ASP A 436 -16.31 8.11 -0.92
C ASP A 436 -15.74 9.20 -1.85
N LYS A 437 -16.55 9.71 -2.79
CA LYS A 437 -16.19 10.78 -3.72
C LYS A 437 -16.28 12.18 -3.10
N GLU A 438 -17.19 12.40 -2.18
CA GLU A 438 -17.60 13.75 -1.75
C GLU A 438 -17.51 13.93 -0.24
N GLU A 439 -17.36 12.84 0.50
CA GLU A 439 -17.27 12.83 1.95
C GLU A 439 -16.35 11.73 2.50
N PHE A 440 -15.95 11.92 3.75
CA PHE A 440 -15.26 10.93 4.53
C PHE A 440 -15.81 10.88 5.95
N VAL A 441 -15.56 9.75 6.61
CA VAL A 441 -15.89 9.50 8.00
C VAL A 441 -14.70 8.82 8.68
N ILE A 442 -14.56 9.03 9.98
CA ILE A 442 -13.57 8.35 10.79
C ILE A 442 -14.31 7.36 11.69
N GLY A 443 -13.89 6.11 11.65
CA GLY A 443 -14.35 5.05 12.53
C GLY A 443 -13.32 4.78 13.61
N TYR A 444 -13.74 4.74 14.87
CA TYR A 444 -12.92 4.29 15.99
C TYR A 444 -13.39 2.93 16.47
N ILE A 445 -12.47 1.98 16.55
CA ILE A 445 -12.77 0.66 17.09
C ILE A 445 -12.92 0.81 18.60
N ILE A 446 -14.12 0.49 19.07
CA ILE A 446 -14.45 0.31 20.48
C ILE A 446 -14.22 -1.17 20.72
N ASP A 447 -13.32 -1.52 21.61
CA ASP A 447 -13.09 -2.91 21.95
C ASP A 447 -13.16 -3.01 23.47
N ASP A 448 -14.20 -3.67 23.98
CA ASP A 448 -14.45 -3.80 25.43
C ASP A 448 -13.38 -4.67 26.11
N ASN A 449 -12.52 -5.33 25.34
CA ASN A 449 -11.57 -6.35 25.78
C ASN A 449 -10.09 -5.91 25.83
N VAL A 450 -9.76 -4.62 25.66
CA VAL A 450 -8.35 -4.15 25.68
C VAL A 450 -7.71 -4.15 27.08
N LYS A 451 -8.42 -4.62 28.12
CA LYS A 451 -7.85 -4.68 29.48
C LYS A 451 -6.73 -5.70 29.71
N ASN A 452 -6.33 -6.52 28.72
CA ASN A 452 -5.30 -7.55 28.93
C ASN A 452 -4.08 -7.53 27.98
N ILE A 453 -3.79 -6.44 27.27
CA ILE A 453 -2.65 -6.40 26.31
C ILE A 453 -1.54 -5.42 26.74
N ILE A 454 -1.35 -5.22 28.04
CA ILE A 454 -0.10 -4.67 28.57
C ILE A 454 0.34 -5.57 29.73
N ASN A 455 1.06 -6.63 29.38
CA ASN A 455 2.12 -7.25 30.18
C ASN A 455 3.04 -8.05 29.28
#